data_AF-A0AAD9BC19-F1
#
_entry.id   AF-A0AAD9BC19-F1
#
_cell.length_a   1.000
_cell.length_b   1.000
_cell.length_c   1.000
_cell.angle_alpha   90.00
_cell.angle_beta   90.00
_cell.angle_gamma   90.00
#
_symmetry.space_group_name_H-M   'P 1'
#
loop_
_entity.id
_entity.type
_entity.pdbx_description
1 polymer ?
#
loop_
_entity_poly.entity_id
_entity_poly.type
_entity_poly.pdbx_seq_one_letter_code
_entity_poly.pdbx_strand_id
1 'polypeptide(L)'
;MGRRLSPYEWYNPHPCLRERRNVLENQYTLGNSLWFPVGGFMQQGSEIMPRALSTRCVSGVWWAFTLIIISSYTANLAAFLTVQRMEVPIESPDDLADQTNIQYGTIHGGSTMTFFMNSRYQTYQRMWNYMYSKQPSVFVKSTEEGIARVINSKYAFLMESTMNEYYRSLNCNLTQIGGLLDTKGYGIGMPLGEWPTITGLYECVLLLTGEC
;
A
#
# COMPACT_ATOMS: atom_id res chain seq x y z
N MET A 1 23.62 51.34 -26.19
CA MET A 1 22.43 51.35 -27.09
C MET A 1 21.57 50.15 -26.72
N GLY A 2 20.65 50.30 -25.76
CA GLY A 2 19.78 49.19 -25.33
C GLY A 2 18.72 48.90 -26.38
N ARG A 3 18.72 47.69 -26.94
CA ARG A 3 17.74 47.26 -27.95
C ARG A 3 16.34 47.27 -27.33
N ARG A 4 15.42 48.04 -27.90
CA ARG A 4 14.00 48.06 -27.53
C ARG A 4 13.37 46.77 -28.08
N LEU A 5 13.17 45.76 -27.23
CA LEU A 5 12.62 44.45 -27.64
C LEU A 5 11.16 44.54 -28.11
N SER A 6 10.37 45.47 -27.59
CA SER A 6 9.05 45.80 -28.14
C SER A 6 8.72 47.29 -27.91
N PRO A 7 8.13 48.02 -28.88
CA PRO A 7 7.73 49.42 -28.70
C PRO A 7 6.50 49.61 -27.80
N TYR A 8 5.66 48.57 -27.67
CA TYR A 8 4.34 48.64 -27.03
C TYR A 8 4.36 48.38 -25.51
N GLU A 9 5.51 48.00 -24.93
CA GLU A 9 5.67 47.80 -23.48
C GLU A 9 6.09 49.07 -22.74
N TRP A 10 6.52 50.09 -23.47
CA TRP A 10 6.97 51.35 -22.91
C TRP A 10 5.77 52.23 -22.60
N TYR A 11 5.55 52.53 -21.32
CA TYR A 11 4.44 53.36 -20.86
C TYR A 11 4.96 54.54 -20.05
N ASN A 12 4.27 55.68 -20.15
CA ASN A 12 4.54 56.84 -19.31
C ASN A 12 3.67 56.74 -18.04
N PRO A 13 4.27 56.49 -16.86
CA PRO A 13 3.53 56.36 -15.61
C PRO A 13 2.75 57.63 -15.20
N HIS A 14 3.08 58.81 -15.77
CA HIS A 14 2.42 60.08 -15.48
C HIS A 14 1.99 60.81 -16.77
N PRO A 15 0.87 60.42 -17.41
CA PRO A 15 0.40 61.01 -18.66
C PRO A 15 -0.07 62.47 -18.53
N CYS A 16 -0.32 62.94 -17.31
CA CYS A 16 -0.87 64.26 -16.98
C CYS A 16 0.20 65.37 -16.81
N LEU A 17 1.49 65.05 -16.66
CA LEU A 17 2.57 66.04 -16.54
C LEU A 17 3.17 66.35 -17.92
N ARG A 18 2.85 67.52 -18.50
CA ARG A 18 3.31 67.95 -19.84
C ARG A 18 4.83 67.99 -19.99
N GLU A 19 5.59 68.24 -18.92
CA GLU A 19 7.06 68.30 -18.91
C GLU A 19 7.74 66.93 -18.96
N ARG A 20 7.09 65.86 -18.47
CA ARG A 20 7.64 64.49 -18.43
C ARG A 20 7.02 63.56 -19.47
N ARG A 21 6.61 64.09 -20.63
CA ARG A 21 6.06 63.28 -21.74
C ARG A 21 7.02 62.21 -22.27
N ASN A 22 8.32 62.41 -22.12
CA ASN A 22 9.37 61.57 -22.71
C ASN A 22 9.93 60.49 -21.77
N VAL A 23 9.45 60.41 -20.52
CA VAL A 23 9.87 59.34 -19.59
C VAL A 23 9.00 58.12 -19.86
N LEU A 24 9.60 57.16 -20.58
CA LEU A 24 9.02 55.87 -20.90
C LEU A 24 9.72 54.84 -20.02
N GLU A 25 8.98 54.11 -19.20
CA GLU A 25 9.51 53.03 -18.37
C GLU A 25 9.10 51.68 -18.92
N ASN A 26 10.04 50.73 -18.92
CA ASN A 26 9.80 49.33 -19.23
C ASN A 26 9.88 48.53 -17.93
N GLN A 27 8.80 47.84 -17.55
CA GLN A 27 8.76 47.03 -16.33
C GLN A 27 9.44 45.67 -16.48
N TYR A 28 9.72 45.24 -17.72
CA TYR A 28 10.49 44.05 -18.05
C TYR A 28 11.98 44.38 -18.14
N THR A 29 12.64 44.48 -16.99
CA THR A 29 14.11 44.33 -16.89
C THR A 29 14.48 42.84 -16.99
N LEU A 30 15.72 42.50 -17.38
CA LEU A 30 16.17 41.10 -17.54
C LEU A 30 15.85 40.21 -16.32
N GLY A 31 15.97 40.76 -15.10
CA GLY A 31 15.61 40.05 -13.87
C GLY A 31 14.10 39.83 -13.73
N ASN A 32 13.28 40.84 -14.02
CA ASN A 32 11.82 40.74 -13.94
C ASN A 32 11.24 39.81 -15.01
N SER A 33 11.84 39.76 -16.20
CA SER A 33 11.48 38.83 -17.27
C SER A 33 11.78 37.37 -16.91
N LEU A 34 12.80 37.11 -16.10
CA LEU A 34 13.10 35.77 -15.58
C LEU A 34 12.22 35.40 -14.36
N TRP A 35 11.86 36.40 -13.55
CA TRP A 35 11.01 36.20 -12.38
C TRP A 35 9.54 35.92 -12.74
N PHE A 36 9.04 36.51 -13.84
CA PHE A 36 7.67 36.31 -14.31
C PHE A 36 7.33 34.82 -14.60
N PRO A 37 8.15 34.05 -15.35
CA PRO A 37 7.96 32.61 -15.53
C PRO A 37 8.01 31.81 -14.22
N VAL A 38 8.90 32.19 -13.29
CA VAL A 38 9.09 31.51 -12.00
C VAL A 38 7.87 31.71 -11.10
N GLY A 39 7.34 32.94 -11.01
CA GLY A 39 6.10 33.22 -10.27
C GLY A 39 4.88 32.50 -10.86
N GLY A 40 4.83 32.34 -12.19
CA GLY A 40 3.82 31.52 -12.87
C GLY A 40 3.94 30.02 -12.58
N PHE A 41 5.16 29.49 -12.49
CA PHE A 41 5.40 28.09 -12.11
C PHE A 41 5.01 27.81 -10.65
N MET A 42 5.28 28.75 -9.73
CA MET A 42 4.94 28.62 -8.32
C MET A 42 3.46 28.93 -8.00
N GLN A 43 2.61 29.21 -9.01
CA GLN A 43 1.20 29.63 -8.85
C GLN A 43 0.97 30.87 -7.95
N GLN A 44 2.03 31.59 -7.58
CA GLN A 44 1.94 32.82 -6.78
C GLN A 44 1.51 34.02 -7.62
N GLY A 45 1.58 33.91 -8.95
CA GLY A 45 1.33 35.01 -9.86
C GLY A 45 2.48 36.02 -9.85
N SER A 46 2.39 37.02 -10.71
CA SER A 46 3.35 38.13 -10.77
C SER A 46 2.59 39.43 -10.88
N GLU A 47 3.05 40.46 -10.17
CA GLU A 47 2.45 41.81 -10.21
C GLU A 47 2.62 42.51 -11.58
N ILE A 48 3.43 41.93 -12.49
CA ILE A 48 3.76 42.49 -13.80
C ILE A 48 2.86 41.85 -14.87
N MET A 49 1.89 42.61 -15.39
CA MET A 49 0.97 42.13 -16.43
C MET A 49 1.44 42.52 -17.85
N PRO A 50 1.64 41.56 -18.77
CA PRO A 50 2.03 41.85 -20.15
C PRO A 50 0.92 42.60 -20.90
N ARG A 51 1.28 43.75 -21.49
CA ARG A 51 0.36 44.60 -22.26
C ARG A 51 0.37 44.30 -23.77
N ALA A 52 1.50 43.91 -24.33
CA ALA A 52 1.62 43.61 -25.76
C ALA A 52 0.99 42.25 -26.11
N LEU A 53 0.34 42.17 -27.29
CA LEU A 53 -0.33 40.94 -27.74
C LEU A 53 0.65 39.75 -27.85
N SER A 54 1.86 40.00 -28.36
CA SER A 54 2.92 38.98 -28.46
C SER A 54 3.30 38.40 -27.10
N THR A 55 3.48 39.24 -26.08
CA THR A 55 3.83 38.80 -24.72
C THR A 55 2.71 38.04 -24.02
N ARG A 56 1.44 38.34 -24.35
CA ARG A 56 0.28 37.58 -23.85
C ARG A 56 0.20 36.18 -24.45
N CYS A 57 0.50 36.03 -25.74
CA CYS A 57 0.57 34.71 -26.38
C CYS A 57 1.67 33.86 -25.75
N VAL A 58 2.86 34.44 -25.53
CA VAL A 58 3.98 33.73 -24.88
C VAL A 58 3.64 33.35 -23.44
N SER A 59 3.04 34.26 -22.65
CA SER A 59 2.61 33.94 -21.29
C SER A 59 1.51 32.87 -21.24
N GLY A 60 0.61 32.85 -22.24
CA GLY A 60 -0.44 31.84 -22.34
C GLY A 60 0.10 30.43 -22.65
N VAL A 61 1.06 30.34 -23.59
CA VAL A 61 1.75 29.07 -23.88
C VAL A 61 2.56 28.60 -22.68
N TRP A 62 3.25 29.52 -21.99
CA TRP A 62 3.95 29.22 -20.74
C TRP A 62 3.02 28.69 -19.66
N TRP A 63 1.85 29.32 -19.47
CA TRP A 63 0.83 28.88 -18.52
C TRP A 63 0.28 27.48 -18.84
N ALA A 64 0.04 27.18 -20.12
CA ALA A 64 -0.38 25.85 -20.53
C ALA A 64 0.70 24.80 -20.20
N PHE A 65 1.97 25.13 -20.46
CA PHE A 65 3.10 24.26 -20.14
C PHE A 65 3.25 24.01 -18.64
N THR A 66 3.16 25.04 -17.79
CA THR A 66 3.24 24.89 -16.33
C THR A 66 2.06 24.08 -15.79
N LEU A 67 0.84 24.29 -16.29
CA LEU A 67 -0.33 23.51 -15.89
C LEU A 67 -0.17 22.02 -16.23
N ILE A 68 0.38 21.68 -17.40
CA ILE A 68 0.63 20.28 -17.80
C ILE A 68 1.66 19.62 -16.87
N ILE A 69 2.76 20.31 -16.55
CA ILE A 69 3.81 19.77 -15.66
C ILE A 69 3.26 19.55 -14.25
N ILE A 70 2.58 20.55 -13.68
CA ILE A 70 2.06 20.45 -12.32
C ILE A 70 1.00 19.35 -12.25
N SER A 71 0.08 19.29 -13.21
CA SER A 71 -0.94 18.23 -13.29
C SER A 71 -0.33 16.82 -13.37
N SER A 72 0.72 16.65 -14.18
CA SER A 72 1.41 15.36 -14.30
C SER A 72 2.16 14.98 -13.02
N TYR A 73 2.78 15.97 -12.37
CA TYR A 73 3.45 15.76 -11.08
C TYR A 73 2.45 15.43 -9.97
N THR A 74 1.33 16.16 -9.87
CA THR A 74 0.29 15.89 -8.88
C THR A 74 -0.39 14.54 -9.13
N ALA A 75 -0.58 14.14 -10.38
CA ALA A 75 -1.12 12.82 -10.74
C ALA A 75 -0.16 11.68 -10.34
N ASN A 76 1.14 11.79 -10.66
CA ASN A 76 2.13 10.78 -10.28
C ASN A 76 2.30 10.69 -8.76
N LEU A 77 2.30 11.84 -8.07
CA LEU A 77 2.35 11.88 -6.61
C LEU A 77 1.11 11.25 -5.98
N ALA A 78 -0.09 11.59 -6.48
CA ALA A 78 -1.34 10.99 -6.02
C ALA A 78 -1.37 9.48 -6.27
N ALA A 79 -0.93 9.02 -7.44
CA ALA A 79 -0.81 7.60 -7.75
C ALA A 79 0.15 6.90 -6.78
N PHE A 80 1.29 7.50 -6.46
CA PHE A 80 2.21 6.93 -5.48
C PHE A 80 1.58 6.86 -4.07
N LEU A 81 0.90 7.93 -3.64
CA LEU A 81 0.25 7.98 -2.33
C LEU A 81 -0.92 6.98 -2.20
N THR A 82 -1.63 6.69 -3.28
CA THR A 82 -2.69 5.68 -3.27
C THR A 82 -2.15 4.25 -3.37
N VAL A 83 -0.97 4.05 -3.98
CA VAL A 83 -0.33 2.73 -4.14
C VAL A 83 0.32 2.21 -2.84
N GLN A 84 0.66 3.08 -1.88
CA GLN A 84 1.32 2.65 -0.64
C GLN A 84 0.48 1.76 0.31
N ARG A 85 -0.73 1.32 -0.07
CA ARG A 85 -1.62 0.60 0.86
C ARG A 85 -2.24 -0.73 0.42
N MET A 86 -1.86 -1.33 -0.72
CA MET A 86 -2.41 -2.65 -1.09
C MET A 86 -1.40 -3.55 -1.82
N GLU A 87 -0.23 -3.74 -1.25
CA GLU A 87 0.59 -4.90 -1.62
C GLU A 87 0.58 -5.84 -0.42
N VAL A 88 -0.39 -6.76 -0.40
CA VAL A 88 -0.24 -7.97 0.42
C VAL A 88 0.78 -8.80 -0.35
N PRO A 89 2.03 -8.92 0.11
CA PRO A 89 3.11 -9.47 -0.71
C PRO A 89 2.96 -10.97 -1.01
N ILE A 90 1.90 -11.60 -0.53
CA ILE A 90 1.62 -13.02 -0.61
C ILE A 90 0.11 -13.19 -0.81
N GLU A 91 -0.32 -13.77 -1.93
CA GLU A 91 -1.73 -14.14 -2.14
C GLU A 91 -1.96 -15.63 -1.87
N SER A 92 -0.93 -16.47 -2.12
CA SER A 92 -1.01 -17.92 -1.99
C SER A 92 0.06 -18.52 -1.04
N PRO A 93 -0.25 -19.65 -0.38
CA PRO A 93 0.76 -20.47 0.30
C PRO A 93 1.91 -20.92 -0.62
N ASP A 94 1.67 -21.06 -1.93
CA ASP A 94 2.73 -21.39 -2.89
C ASP A 94 3.75 -20.24 -3.01
N ASP A 95 3.29 -18.97 -3.06
CA ASP A 95 4.17 -17.79 -3.07
C ASP A 95 5.01 -17.73 -1.78
N LEU A 96 4.40 -18.09 -0.65
CA LEU A 96 5.09 -18.19 0.64
C LEU A 96 6.17 -19.28 0.64
N ALA A 97 5.96 -20.37 -0.09
CA ALA A 97 6.93 -21.46 -0.21
C ALA A 97 8.12 -21.11 -1.12
N ASP A 98 7.90 -20.29 -2.15
CA ASP A 98 8.93 -19.91 -3.11
C ASP A 98 9.83 -18.76 -2.61
N GLN A 99 9.35 -17.95 -1.66
CA GLN A 99 10.11 -16.85 -1.05
C GLN A 99 10.66 -17.19 0.34
N THR A 100 11.79 -16.57 0.71
CA THR A 100 12.48 -16.80 2.00
C THR A 100 12.56 -15.55 2.90
N ASN A 101 11.89 -14.46 2.52
CA ASN A 101 11.93 -13.18 3.24
C ASN A 101 11.03 -13.21 4.48
N ILE A 102 9.88 -13.88 4.38
CA ILE A 102 8.92 -14.06 5.48
C ILE A 102 9.09 -15.46 6.03
N GLN A 103 9.38 -15.55 7.32
CA GLN A 103 9.47 -16.84 7.99
C GLN A 103 8.07 -17.38 8.23
N TYR A 104 7.90 -18.70 8.23
CA TYR A 104 6.61 -19.31 8.54
C TYR A 104 6.78 -20.58 9.34
N GLY A 105 5.78 -20.91 10.14
CA GLY A 105 5.82 -22.06 11.03
C GLY A 105 4.49 -22.35 11.72
N THR A 106 4.49 -23.43 12.48
CA THR A 106 3.33 -23.99 13.19
C THR A 106 3.65 -24.20 14.67
N ILE A 107 2.65 -24.64 15.45
CA ILE A 107 2.85 -25.10 16.82
C ILE A 107 3.65 -26.41 16.82
N HIS A 108 4.68 -26.47 17.66
CA HIS A 108 5.49 -27.67 17.86
C HIS A 108 4.64 -28.82 18.42
N GLY A 109 4.65 -29.97 17.74
CA GLY A 109 3.85 -31.14 18.12
C GLY A 109 2.35 -31.03 17.79
N GLY A 110 1.92 -29.99 17.07
CA GLY A 110 0.53 -29.82 16.66
C GLY A 110 0.12 -30.69 15.46
N SER A 111 -1.19 -30.86 15.26
CA SER A 111 -1.77 -31.58 14.12
C SER A 111 -1.33 -31.00 12.76
N THR A 112 -1.15 -29.68 12.70
CA THR A 112 -0.67 -28.95 11.52
C THR A 112 0.79 -29.27 11.20
N MET A 113 1.64 -29.47 12.21
CA MET A 113 3.03 -29.90 12.01
C MET A 113 3.08 -31.29 11.37
N THR A 114 2.33 -32.25 11.92
CA THR A 114 2.22 -33.60 11.39
C THR A 114 1.61 -33.64 9.98
N PHE A 115 0.70 -32.72 9.67
CA PHE A 115 0.14 -32.58 8.32
C PHE A 115 1.22 -32.24 7.29
N PHE A 116 2.07 -31.24 7.55
CA PHE A 116 3.15 -30.89 6.63
C PHE A 116 4.20 -32.00 6.52
N MET A 117 4.49 -32.69 7.62
CA MET A 117 5.42 -33.82 7.64
C MET A 117 4.94 -35.00 6.78
N ASN A 118 3.65 -35.33 6.81
CA ASN A 118 3.07 -36.47 6.10
C ASN A 118 2.47 -36.10 4.73
N SER A 119 2.56 -34.83 4.33
CA SER A 119 1.95 -34.37 3.08
C SER A 119 2.62 -34.99 1.86
N ARG A 120 1.81 -35.32 0.85
CA ARG A 120 2.28 -35.81 -0.46
C ARG A 120 2.41 -34.70 -1.50
N TYR A 121 1.98 -33.48 -1.18
CA TYR A 121 2.02 -32.36 -2.12
C TYR A 121 3.41 -31.73 -2.14
N GLN A 122 3.95 -31.51 -3.35
CA GLN A 122 5.34 -31.08 -3.53
C GLN A 122 5.63 -29.73 -2.87
N THR A 123 4.69 -28.75 -2.92
CA THR A 123 4.87 -27.46 -2.24
C THR A 123 4.94 -27.66 -0.73
N TYR A 124 4.04 -28.44 -0.14
CA TYR A 124 3.99 -28.65 1.31
C TYR A 124 5.20 -29.42 1.85
N GLN A 125 5.76 -30.34 1.06
CA GLN A 125 7.03 -30.99 1.38
C GLN A 125 8.21 -30.01 1.35
N ARG A 126 8.25 -29.08 0.38
CA ARG A 126 9.26 -28.00 0.35
C ARG A 126 9.13 -27.09 1.58
N MET A 127 7.91 -26.70 1.93
CA MET A 127 7.62 -25.92 3.14
C MET A 127 8.05 -26.66 4.40
N TRP A 128 7.76 -27.96 4.51
CA TRP A 128 8.21 -28.78 5.64
C TRP A 128 9.73 -28.82 5.77
N ASN A 129 10.43 -29.09 4.67
CA ASN A 129 11.90 -29.13 4.66
C ASN A 129 12.49 -27.78 5.09
N TYR A 130 11.90 -26.66 4.62
CA TYR A 130 12.28 -25.32 5.06
C TYR A 130 12.05 -25.10 6.56
N MET A 131 10.86 -25.45 7.07
CA MET A 131 10.54 -25.29 8.50
C MET A 131 11.44 -26.14 9.39
N TYR A 132 11.78 -27.35 8.94
CA TYR A 132 12.65 -28.27 9.67
C TYR A 132 14.13 -27.85 9.64
N SER A 133 14.62 -27.32 8.50
CA SER A 133 16.04 -26.97 8.34
C SER A 133 16.40 -25.60 8.92
N LYS A 134 15.43 -24.72 9.21
CA LYS A 134 15.69 -23.35 9.65
C LYS A 134 16.10 -23.27 11.13
N GLN A 135 17.18 -22.53 11.38
CA GLN A 135 17.64 -22.10 12.70
C GLN A 135 17.73 -20.57 12.73
N PRO A 136 17.17 -19.86 13.74
CA PRO A 136 16.45 -20.38 14.91
C PRO A 136 15.10 -21.02 14.54
N SER A 137 14.55 -21.85 15.43
CA SER A 137 13.33 -22.62 15.15
C SER A 137 12.16 -21.70 14.77
N VAL A 138 11.51 -22.04 13.66
CA VAL A 138 10.27 -21.37 13.24
C VAL A 138 9.06 -21.85 14.05
N PHE A 139 9.13 -23.04 14.62
CA PHE A 139 8.08 -23.58 15.47
C PHE A 139 7.94 -22.81 16.78
N VAL A 140 6.70 -22.68 17.25
CA VAL A 140 6.34 -22.03 18.51
C VAL A 140 5.74 -23.03 19.48
N LYS A 141 5.80 -22.75 20.79
CA LYS A 141 5.28 -23.67 21.83
C LYS A 141 3.80 -23.47 22.10
N SER A 142 3.34 -22.21 22.03
CA SER A 142 1.94 -21.85 22.26
C SER A 142 1.38 -20.97 21.14
N THR A 143 0.06 -20.94 21.03
CA THR A 143 -0.66 -20.09 20.08
C THR A 143 -0.41 -18.61 20.33
N GLU A 144 -0.37 -18.19 21.59
CA GLU A 144 -0.13 -16.79 22.00
C GLU A 144 1.27 -16.33 21.61
N GLU A 145 2.27 -17.22 21.74
CA GLU A 145 3.64 -16.95 21.29
C GLU A 145 3.69 -16.79 19.76
N GLY A 146 2.96 -17.65 19.04
CA GLY A 146 2.80 -17.55 17.59
C GLY A 146 2.24 -16.19 17.16
N ILE A 147 1.14 -15.76 17.79
CA ILE A 147 0.48 -14.48 17.47
C ILE A 147 1.38 -13.30 17.82
N ALA A 148 2.02 -13.31 18.99
CA ALA A 148 2.96 -12.26 19.39
C ALA A 148 4.14 -12.17 18.40
N ARG A 149 4.61 -13.31 17.88
CA ARG A 149 5.68 -13.35 16.87
C ARG A 149 5.25 -12.77 15.52
N VAL A 150 4.02 -13.03 15.07
CA VAL A 150 3.44 -12.44 13.84
C VAL A 150 3.35 -10.92 13.96
N ILE A 151 2.97 -10.40 15.12
CA ILE A 151 2.81 -8.95 15.32
C ILE A 151 4.17 -8.24 15.38
N ASN A 152 5.17 -8.85 16.02
CA ASN A 152 6.47 -8.22 16.26
C ASN A 152 7.49 -8.43 15.13
N SER A 153 7.29 -9.41 14.25
CA SER A 153 8.28 -9.79 13.23
C SER A 153 7.62 -10.21 11.91
N LYS A 154 8.40 -10.26 10.82
CA LYS A 154 7.95 -10.76 9.51
C LYS A 154 7.81 -12.28 9.55
N TYR A 155 6.76 -12.75 10.21
CA TYR A 155 6.47 -14.16 10.43
C TYR A 155 5.00 -14.46 10.10
N ALA A 156 4.75 -15.55 9.37
CA ALA A 156 3.43 -16.07 9.08
C ALA A 156 3.16 -17.31 9.94
N PHE A 157 2.07 -17.28 10.69
CA PHE A 157 1.70 -18.37 11.58
C PHE A 157 0.59 -19.21 10.95
N LEU A 158 0.87 -20.51 10.80
CA LEU A 158 -0.06 -21.47 10.20
C LEU A 158 -0.89 -22.12 11.32
N MET A 159 -2.20 -21.87 11.31
CA MET A 159 -3.15 -22.34 12.32
C MET A 159 -4.50 -22.73 11.72
N GLU A 160 -5.38 -23.32 12.52
CA GLU A 160 -6.73 -23.71 12.13
C GLU A 160 -7.62 -22.49 11.83
N SER A 161 -8.56 -22.63 10.89
CA SER A 161 -9.38 -21.54 10.37
C SER A 161 -10.25 -20.87 11.46
N THR A 162 -10.87 -21.67 12.32
CA THR A 162 -11.71 -21.21 13.44
C THR A 162 -10.92 -20.35 14.43
N MET A 163 -9.70 -20.79 14.76
CA MET A 163 -8.82 -20.07 15.68
C MET A 163 -8.29 -18.78 15.04
N ASN A 164 -7.97 -18.82 13.74
CA ASN A 164 -7.59 -17.63 12.98
C ASN A 164 -8.71 -16.58 12.96
N GLU A 165 -9.94 -16.99 12.67
CA GLU A 165 -11.12 -16.12 12.67
C GLU A 165 -11.37 -15.50 14.06
N TYR A 166 -11.24 -16.31 15.11
CA TYR A 166 -11.34 -15.84 16.49
C TYR A 166 -10.33 -14.74 16.82
N TYR A 167 -9.02 -14.95 16.60
CA TYR A 167 -8.02 -13.93 16.92
C TYR A 167 -8.05 -12.73 16.00
N ARG A 168 -8.45 -12.90 14.74
CA ARG A 168 -8.69 -11.78 13.82
C ARG A 168 -9.86 -10.92 14.28
N SER A 169 -10.92 -11.51 14.84
CA SER A 169 -12.04 -10.76 15.42
C SER A 169 -11.62 -9.92 16.63
N LEU A 170 -10.61 -10.38 17.37
CA LEU A 170 -10.06 -9.67 18.53
C LEU A 170 -9.05 -8.59 18.13
N ASN A 171 -8.23 -8.85 17.12
CA ASN A 171 -7.11 -7.99 16.72
C ASN A 171 -7.15 -7.66 15.22
N CYS A 172 -7.50 -6.41 14.89
CA CYS A 172 -7.56 -5.92 13.51
C CYS A 172 -6.20 -5.83 12.79
N ASN A 173 -5.09 -5.99 13.51
CA ASN A 173 -3.75 -6.03 12.92
C ASN A 173 -3.44 -7.38 12.26
N LEU A 174 -4.23 -8.41 12.52
CA LEU A 174 -4.07 -9.73 11.93
C LEU A 174 -4.87 -9.80 10.62
N THR A 175 -4.26 -10.41 9.61
CA THR A 175 -4.88 -10.63 8.31
C THR A 175 -4.77 -12.10 7.94
N GLN A 176 -5.86 -12.66 7.43
CA GLN A 176 -5.85 -13.99 6.85
C GLN A 176 -5.40 -13.90 5.39
N ILE A 177 -4.46 -14.76 5.01
CA ILE A 177 -3.96 -14.88 3.65
C ILE A 177 -4.35 -16.26 3.12
N GLY A 178 -4.89 -16.31 1.90
CA GLY A 178 -5.31 -17.54 1.25
C GLY A 178 -6.57 -18.20 1.84
N GLY A 179 -6.85 -19.40 1.33
CA GLY A 179 -7.98 -20.23 1.72
C GLY A 179 -7.59 -21.35 2.71
N LEU A 180 -8.47 -22.34 2.85
CA LEU A 180 -8.18 -23.53 3.66
C LEU A 180 -7.16 -24.43 2.95
N LEU A 181 -6.11 -24.83 3.66
CA LEU A 181 -5.09 -25.76 3.16
C LEU A 181 -5.55 -27.22 3.19
N ASP A 182 -6.49 -27.52 4.07
CA ASP A 182 -7.06 -28.84 4.32
C ASP A 182 -8.47 -28.68 4.90
N THR A 183 -9.32 -29.69 4.71
CA THR A 183 -10.66 -29.76 5.28
C THR A 183 -10.64 -30.70 6.48
N LYS A 184 -10.48 -30.14 7.68
CA LYS A 184 -10.53 -30.87 8.94
C LYS A 184 -11.77 -30.47 9.74
N GLY A 185 -12.29 -31.40 10.52
CA GLY A 185 -13.38 -31.17 11.46
C GLY A 185 -12.97 -31.53 12.89
N TYR A 186 -13.61 -30.89 13.86
CA TYR A 186 -13.45 -31.26 15.27
C TYR A 186 -14.36 -32.45 15.59
N GLY A 187 -13.84 -33.40 16.36
CA GLY A 187 -14.56 -34.57 16.83
C GLY A 187 -14.29 -34.84 18.30
N ILE A 188 -15.20 -35.55 18.94
CA ILE A 188 -15.07 -35.96 20.35
C ILE A 188 -14.36 -37.31 20.38
N GLY A 189 -13.17 -37.34 20.96
CA GLY A 189 -12.41 -38.59 21.17
C GLY A 189 -12.91 -39.35 22.39
N MET A 190 -13.12 -40.65 22.24
CA MET A 190 -13.66 -41.54 23.28
C MET A 190 -12.89 -42.88 23.28
N PRO A 191 -12.83 -43.56 24.44
CA PRO A 191 -12.16 -44.85 24.54
C PRO A 191 -12.82 -45.91 23.65
N LEU A 192 -12.00 -46.79 23.09
CA LEU A 192 -12.46 -47.85 22.22
C LEU A 192 -13.25 -48.89 23.05
N GLY A 193 -14.50 -49.18 22.64
CA GLY A 193 -15.32 -50.25 23.22
C GLY A 193 -16.55 -49.80 24.00
N GLU A 194 -16.75 -48.51 24.25
CA GLU A 194 -17.90 -47.98 25.00
C GLU A 194 -19.16 -47.72 24.16
N TRP A 195 -19.55 -48.66 23.29
CA TRP A 195 -20.62 -48.49 22.29
C TRP A 195 -21.91 -47.77 22.72
N PRO A 196 -22.50 -48.03 23.90
CA PRO A 196 -23.73 -47.35 24.32
C PRO A 196 -23.57 -45.84 24.52
N THR A 197 -22.40 -45.39 25.02
CA THR A 197 -22.08 -43.97 25.23
C THR A 197 -21.76 -43.28 23.91
N ILE A 198 -21.15 -43.99 22.96
CA ILE A 198 -20.89 -43.50 21.59
C ILE A 198 -22.20 -43.13 20.90
N THR A 199 -23.17 -44.07 20.91
CA THR A 199 -24.45 -43.88 20.23
C THR A 199 -25.27 -42.76 20.86
N GLY A 200 -25.30 -42.67 22.20
CA GLY A 200 -26.00 -41.59 22.88
C GLY A 200 -25.41 -40.20 22.57
N LEU A 201 -24.08 -40.07 22.57
CA LEU A 201 -23.42 -38.81 22.20
C LEU A 201 -23.65 -38.43 20.73
N TYR A 202 -23.63 -39.41 19.83
CA TYR A 202 -23.89 -39.18 18.41
C TYR A 202 -25.31 -38.65 18.17
N GLU A 203 -26.32 -39.27 18.80
CA GLU A 203 -27.70 -38.78 18.75
C GLU A 203 -27.84 -37.36 19.32
N CYS A 204 -27.17 -37.07 20.44
CA CYS A 204 -27.15 -35.72 20.99
C CYS A 204 -26.54 -34.69 20.04
N VAL A 205 -25.45 -35.04 19.34
CA VAL A 205 -24.83 -34.13 18.37
C VAL A 205 -25.76 -33.87 17.19
N LEU A 206 -26.41 -34.90 16.63
CA LEU A 206 -27.39 -34.73 15.54
C LEU A 206 -28.58 -33.86 15.94
N LEU A 207 -29.11 -34.07 17.15
CA LEU A 207 -30.19 -33.24 17.70
C LEU A 207 -29.77 -31.76 17.83
N LEU A 208 -28.50 -31.50 18.17
CA LEU A 208 -27.97 -30.14 18.27
C LEU A 208 -27.68 -29.49 16.92
N THR A 209 -27.27 -30.26 15.91
CA THR A 209 -27.02 -29.74 14.56
C THR A 209 -28.29 -29.49 13.76
N GLY A 210 -29.45 -29.89 14.27
CA GLY A 210 -30.74 -29.69 13.61
C GLY A 210 -30.92 -30.56 12.36
N GLU A 211 -30.07 -31.57 12.19
CA GLU A 211 -30.22 -32.63 11.20
C GLU A 211 -31.23 -33.66 11.76
N CYS A 212 -32.52 -33.29 11.71
CA CYS A 212 -33.64 -34.23 11.88
C CYS A 212 -34.02 -34.86 10.54
#